data_AF-A0A915CUB4-F1
#
_entry.id   AF-A0A915CUB4-F1
#
_cell.length_a   1.000
_cell.length_b   1.000
_cell.length_c   1.000
_cell.angle_alpha   90.00
_cell.angle_beta   90.00
_cell.angle_gamma   90.00
#
_symmetry.space_group_name_H-M   'P 1'
#
loop_
_entity.id
_entity.type
_entity.pdbx_description
1 polymer ?
#
loop_
_entity_poly.entity_id
_entity_poly.type
_entity_poly.pdbx_seq_one_letter_code
_entity_poly.pdbx_strand_id
1 'polypeptide(L)'
;MITRHIRAVVEDAMALSLKLIADPKYNKIEEDSQDSNNGPNARDKAWQNAKTSFLDSIYEKYGQKLPRRFEKCPGGDDSGSVNSRLM
;
A
#
# COMPACT_ATOMS: atom_id res chain seq x y z
N MET A 1 7.63 3.07 -20.41
CA MET A 1 8.00 2.51 -19.08
C MET A 1 6.98 2.83 -17.99
N ILE A 2 6.48 4.07 -17.90
CA ILE A 2 5.54 4.49 -16.84
C ILE A 2 4.20 3.74 -16.82
N THR A 3 3.62 3.43 -17.98
CA THR A 3 2.34 2.70 -18.09
C THR A 3 2.40 1.28 -17.52
N ARG A 4 3.53 0.58 -17.70
CA ARG A 4 3.75 -0.75 -17.12
C ARG A 4 3.91 -0.69 -15.60
N HIS A 5 4.56 0.35 -15.10
CA HIS A 5 4.72 0.56 -13.66
C HIS A 5 3.37 0.87 -12.98
N ILE A 6 2.60 1.82 -13.53
CA ILE A 6 1.26 2.16 -13.04
C ILE A 6 0.36 0.91 -13.04
N ARG A 7 0.38 0.14 -14.13
CA ARG A 7 -0.38 -1.11 -14.23
C ARG A 7 -0.02 -2.10 -13.13
N ALA A 8 1.27 -2.33 -12.90
CA ALA A 8 1.74 -3.24 -11.85
C ALA A 8 1.27 -2.80 -10.45
N VAL A 9 1.36 -1.50 -10.14
CA VAL A 9 0.89 -0.97 -8.85
C VAL A 9 -0.62 -1.15 -8.68
N VAL A 10 -1.41 -0.92 -9.73
CA VAL A 10 -2.87 -1.11 -9.69
C VAL A 10 -3.22 -2.59 -9.51
N GLU A 11 -2.56 -3.50 -10.23
CA GLU A 11 -2.77 -4.95 -10.11
C GLU A 11 -2.39 -5.46 -8.69
N ASP A 12 -1.27 -4.98 -8.15
CA ASP A 12 -0.83 -5.32 -6.80
C ASP A 12 -1.79 -4.79 -5.71
N ALA A 13 -2.24 -3.54 -5.84
CA ALA A 13 -3.22 -2.95 -4.93
C ALA A 13 -4.55 -3.71 -4.98
N MET A 14 -5.04 -4.04 -6.17
CA MET A 14 -6.26 -4.81 -6.37
C MET A 14 -6.15 -6.21 -5.74
N ALA A 15 -5.02 -6.89 -5.93
CA ALA A 15 -4.79 -8.20 -5.34
C ALA A 15 -4.76 -8.15 -3.81
N LEU A 16 -4.20 -7.07 -3.22
CA LEU A 16 -4.23 -6.85 -1.78
C LEU A 16 -5.66 -6.56 -1.29
N SER A 17 -6.41 -5.70 -1.98
CA SER A 17 -7.80 -5.38 -1.66
C SER A 17 -8.69 -6.62 -1.64
N LEU A 18 -8.58 -7.49 -2.65
CA LEU A 18 -9.35 -8.75 -2.70
C LEU A 18 -9.04 -9.68 -1.53
N LYS A 19 -7.76 -9.77 -1.13
CA LYS A 19 -7.35 -10.59 0.03
C LYS A 19 -7.83 -10.01 1.34
N LEU A 20 -7.84 -8.68 1.48
CA LEU A 20 -8.37 -7.99 2.65
C LEU A 20 -9.87 -8.23 2.78
N ILE A 21 -10.65 -7.99 1.72
CA ILE A 21 -12.11 -8.13 1.73
C ILE A 21 -12.55 -9.59 1.95
N ALA A 22 -11.73 -10.56 1.50
CA ALA A 22 -12.00 -11.98 1.75
C ALA A 22 -11.75 -12.42 3.21
N ASP A 23 -11.05 -11.62 4.03
CA ASP A 23 -10.81 -11.94 5.42
C ASP A 23 -12.07 -11.65 6.27
N PRO A 24 -12.59 -12.60 7.06
CA PRO A 24 -13.77 -12.37 7.91
C PRO A 24 -13.60 -11.20 8.89
N LYS A 25 -12.37 -10.86 9.27
CA LYS A 25 -12.08 -9.72 10.15
C LYS A 25 -12.26 -8.37 9.45
N TYR A 26 -12.26 -8.34 8.12
CA TYR A 26 -12.51 -7.12 7.36
C TYR A 26 -13.94 -6.60 7.56
N ASN A 27 -14.92 -7.51 7.62
CA ASN A 27 -16.31 -7.14 7.89
C ASN A 27 -16.45 -6.39 9.22
N LYS A 28 -15.65 -6.78 10.22
CA LYS A 28 -15.63 -6.09 11.51
C LYS A 28 -15.12 -4.65 11.40
N ILE A 29 -14.18 -4.35 10.50
CA ILE A 29 -13.78 -2.94 10.25
C ILE A 29 -14.96 -2.16 9.69
N GLU A 30 -15.66 -2.72 8.71
CA GLU A 30 -16.79 -2.04 8.06
C GLU A 30 -17.91 -1.78 9.07
N GLU A 31 -18.24 -2.77 9.90
CA GLU A 31 -19.19 -2.65 11.01
C GLU A 31 -18.77 -1.55 12.01
N ASP A 32 -17.54 -1.62 12.53
CA ASP A 32 -17.01 -0.65 13.50
C ASP A 32 -16.92 0.77 12.91
N SER A 33 -16.71 0.88 11.59
CA SER A 33 -16.61 2.16 10.88
C SER A 33 -17.96 2.86 10.70
N GLN A 34 -19.04 2.09 10.71
CA GLN A 34 -20.42 2.56 10.60
C GLN A 34 -21.11 2.70 11.96
N ASP A 35 -20.48 2.24 13.04
CA ASP A 35 -21.03 2.35 14.38
C ASP A 35 -21.10 3.82 14.84
N SER A 36 -22.34 4.32 14.94
CA SER A 36 -22.64 5.67 15.41
C SER A 36 -22.17 5.93 16.85
N ASN A 37 -21.96 4.89 17.65
CA ASN A 37 -21.49 5.01 19.03
C ASN A 37 -19.99 5.35 19.10
N ASN A 38 -19.23 5.10 18.03
CA ASN A 38 -17.78 5.39 17.99
C ASN A 38 -17.47 6.89 17.80
N GLY A 39 -18.51 7.71 17.61
CA GLY A 39 -18.44 9.17 17.53
C GLY A 39 -17.87 9.67 16.19
N PRO A 40 -17.58 10.97 16.08
CA PRO A 40 -16.87 11.49 14.92
C PRO A 40 -15.50 10.78 14.85
N ASN A 41 -15.16 10.26 13.67
CA ASN A 41 -13.96 9.45 13.38
C ASN A 41 -14.08 7.95 13.70
N ALA A 42 -15.30 7.40 13.76
CA ALA A 42 -15.53 5.95 13.87
C ALA A 42 -14.71 5.14 12.86
N ARG A 43 -14.66 5.61 11.61
CA ARG A 43 -13.86 5.00 10.54
C ARG A 43 -12.37 4.93 10.88
N ASP A 44 -11.75 6.04 11.27
CA ASP A 44 -10.32 6.05 11.58
C ASP A 44 -9.98 5.16 12.78
N LYS A 45 -10.84 5.16 13.81
CA LYS A 45 -10.68 4.28 14.97
C LYS A 45 -10.78 2.81 14.60
N ALA A 46 -11.75 2.42 13.77
CA ALA A 46 -11.91 1.06 13.29
C ALA A 46 -10.65 0.57 12.57
N TRP A 47 -10.07 1.39 11.69
CA TRP A 47 -8.82 1.08 11.00
C TRP A 47 -7.59 1.02 11.93
N GLN A 48 -7.51 1.89 12.94
CA GLN A 48 -6.42 1.84 13.93
C GLN A 48 -6.50 0.60 14.83
N ASN A 49 -7.71 0.20 15.25
CA ASN A 49 -7.93 -1.02 16.04
C ASN A 49 -7.64 -2.29 15.22
N ALA A 50 -7.98 -2.26 13.93
CA ALA A 50 -7.66 -3.32 12.98
C ALA A 50 -6.16 -3.47 12.73
N LYS A 51 -5.41 -2.36 12.80
CA LYS A 51 -3.96 -2.34 12.61
C LYS A 51 -3.25 -3.34 13.52
N THR A 52 -3.46 -3.19 14.81
CA THR A 52 -2.81 -3.99 15.86
C THR A 52 -3.35 -5.42 15.95
N SER A 53 -4.55 -5.67 15.46
CA SER A 53 -5.22 -6.97 15.62
C SER A 53 -5.10 -7.90 14.40
N PHE A 54 -4.95 -7.36 13.19
CA PHE A 54 -4.85 -8.20 12.00
C PHE A 54 -4.11 -7.60 10.80
N LEU A 55 -4.15 -6.29 10.56
CA LEU A 55 -3.55 -5.74 9.33
C LEU A 55 -2.03 -5.95 9.30
N ASP A 56 -1.35 -5.86 10.44
CA ASP A 56 0.08 -6.15 10.53
C ASP A 56 0.38 -7.60 10.10
N SER A 57 -0.44 -8.57 10.53
CA SER A 57 -0.28 -9.98 10.13
C SER A 57 -0.55 -10.24 8.65
N ILE A 58 -1.51 -9.50 8.06
CA ILE A 58 -1.80 -9.55 6.62
C ILE A 58 -0.64 -8.91 5.84
N TYR A 59 -0.12 -7.80 6.33
CA TYR A 59 1.03 -7.13 5.73
C TYR A 59 2.28 -8.00 5.80
N GLU A 60 2.55 -8.71 6.89
CA GLU A 60 3.67 -9.66 6.94
C GLU A 60 3.46 -10.83 5.96
N LYS A 61 2.26 -11.41 5.93
CA LYS A 61 1.93 -12.58 5.10
C LYS A 61 1.95 -12.29 3.60
N TYR A 62 1.53 -11.10 3.19
CA TYR A 62 1.38 -10.73 1.78
C TYR A 62 2.35 -9.64 1.33
N GLY A 63 2.88 -8.81 2.23
CA GLY A 63 3.85 -7.75 1.95
C GLY A 63 5.22 -8.26 1.56
N GLN A 64 5.62 -9.48 1.97
CA GLN A 64 6.81 -10.13 1.41
C GLN A 64 6.59 -10.66 -0.02
N LYS A 65 5.34 -10.93 -0.41
CA LYS A 65 4.98 -11.37 -1.76
C LYS A 65 4.70 -10.20 -2.70
N LEU A 66 4.43 -9.03 -2.15
CA LEU A 66 4.38 -7.78 -2.90
C LEU A 66 5.83 -7.42 -3.25
N PRO A 67 6.18 -7.40 -4.55
CA PRO A 67 7.54 -7.08 -4.93
C PRO A 67 7.83 -5.64 -4.47
N ARG A 68 8.89 -5.43 -3.69
CA ARG A 68 9.39 -4.10 -3.31
C ARG A 68 9.95 -3.39 -4.56
N ARG A 69 9.10 -3.11 -5.56
CA ARG A 69 9.46 -2.39 -6.80
C ARG A 69 9.37 -0.87 -6.62
N PHE A 70 9.45 -0.38 -5.38
CA PHE A 70 9.45 1.04 -5.07
C PHE A 70 10.85 1.66 -5.01
N GLU A 71 11.92 0.87 -5.14
CA GLU A 71 13.26 1.41 -5.30
C GLU A 71 13.58 1.55 -6.79
N LYS A 72 13.55 2.81 -7.25
CA LYS A 72 13.90 3.32 -8.59
C LYS A 72 12.77 3.23 -9.63
N CYS A 73 12.07 4.35 -9.77
CA CYS A 73 11.54 4.75 -11.07
C CYS A 73 12.73 4.80 -12.07
N PRO A 74 12.67 4.11 -13.23
CA PRO A 74 13.64 4.28 -14.28
C PRO A 74 13.38 5.64 -14.95
N GLY A 75 14.01 6.68 -14.42
CA GLY A 75 13.90 8.05 -14.92
C GLY A 75 14.84 9.06 -14.23
N GLY A 76 15.80 8.59 -13.42
CA GLY A 76 16.95 9.40 -13.07
C GLY A 76 18.03 9.12 -14.11
N ASP A 77 17.95 9.79 -15.25
CA ASP A 77 19.08 9.83 -16.18
C ASP A 77 20.26 10.47 -15.44
N ASP A 78 21.31 9.67 -15.23
CA ASP A 78 22.68 10.14 -15.04
C ASP A 78 23.07 10.97 -16.27
N SER A 79 22.71 12.24 -16.27
CA SER A 79 23.25 13.27 -17.16
C SER A 79 23.88 14.36 -16.31
N GLY A 80 24.97 13.97 -15.65
CA GLY A 80 25.81 14.84 -14.85
C GLY A 80 27.21 14.26 -14.73
N SER A 81 27.72 13.64 -15.80
CA SER A 81 29.14 13.27 -15.92
C SER A 81 29.97 14.55 -15.91
N VAL A 82 30.36 14.99 -14.72
CA VAL A 82 31.43 15.96 -14.52
C VAL A 82 32.71 15.33 -15.04
N ASN A 83 33.10 15.65 -16.27
CA ASN A 83 34.48 15.93 -16.64
C ASN A 83 34.66 16.28 -18.14
N SER A 84 35.05 17.52 -18.41
CA SER A 84 35.97 17.96 -19.50
C SER A 84 36.21 19.46 -19.27
N ARG A 85 37.32 19.90 -18.67
CA ARG A 85 38.68 20.04 -19.21
C ARG A 85 38.75 20.96 -20.46
N LEU A 86 39.31 22.16 -20.23
CA LEU A 86 39.87 23.16 -21.16
C LEU A 86 38.97 23.73 -22.28
N MET A 87 38.60 25.00 -22.16
CA MET A 87 39.29 26.14 -22.82
C MET A 87 39.05 27.43 -22.03
#